data_AF-A0A392TAE7-F1
#
_entry.id   AF-A0A392TAE7-F1
#
_cell.length_a   1.000
_cell.length_b   1.000
_cell.length_c   1.000
_cell.angle_alpha   90.00
_cell.angle_beta   90.00
_cell.angle_gamma   90.00
#
_symmetry.space_group_name_H-M   'P 1'
#
loop_
_entity.id
_entity.type
_entity.pdbx_description
1 polymer ?
#
loop_
_entity_poly.entity_id
_entity_poly.type
_entity_poly.pdbx_seq_one_letter_code
_entity_poly.pdbx_strand_id
1 'polypeptide(L)' 'MECSKSTGQVVLPVFYGVDPSEVRHQNGEFGRAFQSLLTRLSNMKGLFKVLNFKSGSQNLEQERSWTEALHEVAGFAG' A
#
# COMPACT_ATOMS: atom_id res chain seq x y z
N MET A 1 8.96 -3.38 2.32
CA MET A 1 10.00 -3.21 3.37
C MET A 1 10.69 -4.50 3.78
N GLU A 2 10.18 -5.67 3.39
CA GLU A 2 10.74 -6.96 3.83
C GLU A 2 12.23 -7.14 3.50
N CYS A 3 12.70 -6.87 2.28
CA CYS A 3 14.14 -6.96 1.96
C CYS A 3 14.99 -5.97 2.75
N SER A 4 14.49 -4.76 3.04
CA SER A 4 15.22 -3.84 3.90
C SER A 4 15.40 -4.42 5.31
N LYS A 5 14.37 -5.09 5.83
CA LYS A 5 14.37 -5.74 7.17
C LYS A 5 15.15 -7.06 7.22
N SER A 6 15.04 -7.90 6.19
CA SER A 6 15.57 -9.27 6.19
C SER A 6 16.94 -9.39 5.54
N THR A 7 17.24 -8.55 4.54
CA THR A 7 18.50 -8.60 3.78
C THR A 7 19.36 -7.35 3.95
N GLY A 8 18.91 -6.36 4.73
CA GLY A 8 19.69 -5.15 5.05
C GLY A 8 19.83 -4.18 3.87
N GLN A 9 18.96 -4.28 2.87
CA GLN A 9 18.97 -3.35 1.74
C GLN A 9 18.65 -1.92 2.19
N VAL A 10 19.50 -0.97 1.77
CA VAL A 10 19.28 0.46 2.00
C VAL A 10 18.24 0.97 1.01
N VAL A 11 17.22 1.65 1.52
CA VAL A 11 16.12 2.23 0.73
C VAL A 11 16.23 3.76 0.81
N LEU A 12 16.28 4.41 -0.35
CA LEU A 12 16.22 5.88 -0.48
C LEU A 12 14.96 6.27 -1.25
N PRO A 13 13.91 6.76 -0.58
CA PRO A 13 12.67 7.11 -1.24
C PRO A 13 12.79 8.45 -2.00
N VAL A 14 12.25 8.49 -3.21
CA VAL A 14 12.13 9.72 -4.03
C VAL A 14 10.64 10.04 -4.17
N PHE A 15 10.23 11.17 -3.59
CA PHE A 15 8.86 11.66 -3.66
C PHE A 15 8.75 12.69 -4.78
N TYR A 16 8.03 12.35 -5.85
CA TYR A 16 7.88 13.20 -7.02
C TYR A 16 6.47 13.78 -7.08
N GLY A 17 6.34 15.10 -6.88
CA GLY A 17 5.05 15.78 -6.93
C GLY A 17 4.06 15.36 -5.85
N VAL A 18 4.56 14.78 -4.74
CA VAL A 18 3.76 14.37 -3.59
C VAL A 18 4.50 14.75 -2.31
N ASP A 19 3.75 15.22 -1.32
CA ASP A 19 4.30 15.50 0.01
C ASP A 19 4.55 14.18 0.76
N PRO A 20 5.74 13.93 1.32
CA PRO A 20 6.01 12.71 2.08
C PRO A 20 5.06 12.49 3.26
N SER A 21 4.54 13.57 3.89
CA SER A 21 3.55 13.46 4.97
C SER A 21 2.21 12.91 4.49
N GLU A 22 1.82 13.22 3.24
CA GLU A 22 0.64 12.63 2.61
C GLU A 22 0.82 11.12 2.37
N VAL A 23 2.03 10.71 2.00
CA VAL A 23 2.38 9.28 1.85
C VAL A 23 2.46 8.57 3.20
N ARG A 24 3.04 9.21 4.23
CA ARG A 24 3.24 8.64 5.57
C ARG A 24 1.93 8.34 6.29
N HIS A 25 0.94 9.21 6.12
CA HIS A 25 -0.36 9.11 6.78
C HIS A 25 -1.49 8.69 5.83
N GLN A 26 -1.16 8.40 4.57
CA GLN A 26 -2.10 8.05 3.50
C GLN A 26 -3.31 9.01 3.47
N ASN A 27 -3.03 10.31 3.49
CA ASN A 27 -4.03 11.39 3.47
C ASN A 27 -3.79 12.32 2.26
N GLY A 28 -4.52 13.45 2.17
CA GLY A 28 -4.41 14.36 1.04
C GLY A 28 -4.88 13.76 -0.29
N GLU A 29 -4.27 14.18 -1.41
CA GLU A 29 -4.58 13.62 -2.73
C GLU A 29 -4.06 12.19 -2.86
N PHE A 30 -2.88 11.91 -2.31
CA PHE A 30 -2.31 10.56 -2.30
C PHE A 30 -3.24 9.56 -1.60
N GLY A 31 -3.75 9.94 -0.41
CA GLY A 31 -4.68 9.15 0.36
C GLY A 31 -6.00 8.86 -0.36
N ARG A 32 -6.56 9.85 -1.07
CA ARG A 32 -7.76 9.64 -1.90
C ARG A 32 -7.53 8.61 -2.99
N ALA A 33 -6.41 8.72 -3.71
CA ALA A 33 -6.03 7.76 -4.73
C ALA A 33 -5.81 6.35 -4.13
N PHE A 34 -5.16 6.28 -2.97
CA PHE A 34 -4.93 5.03 -2.25
C PHE A 34 -6.25 4.35 -1.82
N GLN A 35 -7.20 5.09 -1.26
CA GLN A 35 -8.52 4.55 -0.89
C GLN A 35 -9.33 4.10 -2.11
N SER A 36 -9.24 4.82 -3.22
CA SER A 36 -9.87 4.40 -4.48
C SER A 36 -9.29 3.05 -4.97
N LEU A 37 -7.97 2.87 -4.87
CA LEU A 37 -7.32 1.59 -5.17
C LEU A 37 -7.84 0.46 -4.27
N LEU A 38 -7.88 0.68 -2.95
CA LEU A 38 -8.40 -0.33 -2.00
C LEU A 38 -9.86 -0.70 -2.31
N THR A 39 -10.70 0.29 -2.63
CA THR A 39 -12.10 0.07 -3.03
C THR A 39 -12.19 -0.79 -4.29
N ARG A 40 -11.39 -0.49 -5.32
CA ARG A 40 -11.34 -1.27 -6.56
C ARG A 40 -10.91 -2.72 -6.31
N LEU A 41 -9.90 -2.92 -5.47
CA LEU A 41 -9.44 -4.26 -5.09
C LEU A 41 -10.54 -5.01 -4.33
N SER A 42 -11.23 -4.36 -3.39
CA SER A 42 -12.38 -4.93 -2.67
C SER A 42 -13.51 -5.34 -3.62
N ASN A 43 -13.87 -4.48 -4.57
CA ASN A 43 -14.90 -4.78 -5.56
C ASN A 43 -14.50 -5.94 -6.48
N MET A 44 -13.23 -5.99 -6.89
CA MET A 44 -12.70 -7.09 -7.71
C MET A 44 -12.74 -8.41 -6.93
N LYS A 45 -12.42 -8.41 -5.63
CA LYS A 45 -12.60 -9.57 -4.73
C LYS A 45 -14.07 -10.01 -4.68
N GLY A 46 -15.00 -9.07 -4.54
CA GLY A 46 -16.43 -9.34 -4.59
C GLY A 46 -16.84 -10.02 -5.89
N LEU A 47 -16.31 -9.55 -7.03
CA LEU A 47 -16.56 -10.15 -8.34
C LEU A 47 -15.99 -11.56 -8.46
N PHE A 48 -14.76 -11.80 -8.03
CA PHE A 48 -14.16 -13.15 -8.05
C PHE A 48 -14.93 -14.16 -7.18
N LYS A 49 -15.48 -13.69 -6.05
CA LYS A 49 -16.36 -14.50 -5.20
C LYS A 49 -17.67 -14.87 -5.92
N VAL A 50 -18.28 -13.92 -6.61
CA VAL A 50 -19.50 -14.16 -7.43
C VAL A 50 -19.22 -15.12 -8.57
N LEU A 51 -18.05 -15.01 -9.20
CA LEU A 51 -17.64 -15.85 -10.33
C LEU A 51 -17.09 -17.23 -9.92
N ASN A 52 -17.08 -17.58 -8.63
CA ASN A 52 -16.53 -18.84 -8.09
C ASN A 52 -15.11 -19.18 -8.58
N PHE A 53 -14.32 -18.16 -8.93
CA PHE A 53 -12.95 -18.33 -9.35
C PHE A 53 -12.09 -18.49 -8.09
N LYS A 54 -11.54 -19.69 -7.83
CA LYS A 54 -10.60 -19.92 -6.72
C LYS A 54 -9.24 -19.30 -7.06
N SER A 55 -9.13 -17.97 -6.96
CA SER A 55 -7.82 -17.33 -6.88
C SER A 55 -7.31 -17.40 -5.44
N GLY A 56 -6.07 -17.85 -5.27
CA GLY A 56 -5.37 -17.94 -3.98
C GLY A 56 -5.55 -16.67 -3.14
N SER A 57 -6.13 -16.88 -1.96
CA SER A 57 -6.46 -15.88 -0.96
C SER A 57 -5.21 -15.17 -0.43
N GLN A 58 -5.08 -13.87 -0.67
CA GLN A 58 -4.24 -12.96 0.12
C GLN A 58 -5.09 -11.72 0.47
N ASN A 59 -5.36 -11.57 1.77
CA ASN A 59 -6.49 -10.88 2.37
C ASN A 59 -6.14 -9.45 2.84
N LEU A 60 -7.00 -8.79 3.62
CA LEU A 60 -6.82 -7.55 4.41
C LEU A 60 -5.39 -7.30 4.97
N GLU A 61 -4.60 -8.36 5.15
CA GLU A 61 -3.18 -8.32 5.47
C GLU A 61 -2.36 -7.53 4.44
N GLN A 62 -2.69 -7.62 3.15
CA GLN A 62 -2.06 -6.79 2.12
C GLN A 62 -2.34 -5.32 2.39
N GLU A 63 -3.58 -4.93 2.66
CA GLU A 63 -3.94 -3.52 2.89
C GLU A 63 -3.18 -2.95 4.08
N ARG A 64 -3.04 -3.72 5.17
CA ARG A 64 -2.16 -3.36 6.30
C ARG A 64 -0.68 -3.30 5.89
N SER A 65 -0.19 -4.29 5.14
CA SER A 65 1.20 -4.37 4.67
C SER A 65 1.59 -3.16 3.81
N TRP A 66 0.73 -2.74 2.87
CA TRP A 66 0.96 -1.54 2.06
C TRP A 66 0.95 -0.27 2.90
N THR A 67 0.03 -0.16 3.86
CA THR A 67 -0.08 1.00 4.77
C THR A 67 1.19 1.14 5.62
N GLU A 68 1.65 0.05 6.23
CA GLU A 68 2.87 0.04 7.04
C GLU A 68 4.12 0.32 6.22
N ALA A 69 4.22 -0.28 5.02
CA ALA A 69 5.36 -0.05 4.14
C ALA A 69 5.46 1.41 3.71
N LEU A 70 4.32 2.04 3.36
CA LEU A 70 4.27 3.46 2.97
C LEU A 70 4.59 4.39 4.13
N HIS A 71 4.08 4.07 5.33
CA HIS A 71 4.42 4.80 6.56
C HIS A 71 5.93 4.76 6.84
N GLU A 72 6.53 3.58 6.77
CA GLU A 72 7.95 3.36 7.07
C GLU A 72 8.85 4.08 6.07
N VAL A 73 8.64 3.93 4.75
CA VAL A 73 9.47 4.60 3.74
C VAL A 73 9.32 6.12 3.79
N ALA A 74 8.11 6.64 4.02
CA ALA A 74 7.88 8.07 4.14
C ALA A 74 8.38 8.64 5.48
N GLY A 75 8.65 7.80 6.48
CA GLY A 75 9.38 8.16 7.69
C GLY A 75 10.85 8.49 7.44
N PHE A 76 11.43 8.13 6.28
CA PHE A 76 12.84 8.45 5.97
C PHE A 76 13.01 9.86 5.40
N ALA A 77 11.96 10.44 4.82
CA ALA A 77 11.92 11.88 4.61
C ALA A 77 11.68 12.53 5.98
N GLY A 78 12.43 13.60 6.32
CA GLY A 78 12.31 14.31 7.61
C GLY A 78 10.89 14.62 8.03
#